data_AF-C7TXV6-F1
#
_entry.id   AF-C7TXV6-F1
#
_cell.length_a   1.000
_cell.length_b   1.000
_cell.length_c   1.000
_cell.angle_alpha   90.00
_cell.angle_beta   90.00
_cell.angle_gamma   90.00
#
_symmetry.space_group_name_H-M   'P 1'
#
loop_
_entity.id
_entity.type
_entity.pdbx_description
1 polymer ?
#
loop_
_entity_poly.entity_id
_entity_poly.type
_entity_poly.pdbx_seq_one_letter_code
_entity_poly.pdbx_strand_id
1 'polypeptide(L)'
;MEAEASYDFVANAEDELGFKKGSILKILCVEDDPNWYLAEQEGRTGLIPCNYITMRPHPWYIRHCSRMEAEERLQEVDQETAQHLQPDGAFILRQSEADGKGFSLSVKQGCEVLHFKVLQDEAGKYFFLDI
;
A
#
# COMPACT_ATOMS: atom_id res chain seq x y z
N MET A 1 1.15 -0.03 -5.11
CA MET A 1 0.40 -1.27 -4.81
C MET A 1 1.01 -2.40 -5.60
N GLU A 2 0.96 -3.64 -5.12
CA GLU A 2 1.42 -4.80 -5.89
C GLU A 2 0.25 -5.52 -6.53
N ALA A 3 0.49 -6.11 -7.69
CA ALA A 3 -0.43 -7.00 -8.35
C ALA A 3 0.32 -8.21 -8.92
N GLU A 4 -0.36 -9.34 -9.01
CA GLU A 4 0.15 -10.54 -9.65
C GLU A 4 -0.51 -10.75 -11.00
N ALA A 5 0.28 -11.05 -12.03
CA ALA A 5 -0.22 -11.39 -13.34
C ALA A 5 -0.95 -12.74 -13.34
N SER A 6 -2.23 -12.73 -13.66
CA SER A 6 -3.06 -13.94 -13.80
C SER A 6 -2.83 -14.64 -15.14
N TYR A 7 -2.39 -13.89 -16.15
CA TYR A 7 -2.14 -14.35 -17.52
C TYR A 7 -0.87 -13.73 -18.10
N ASP A 8 -0.40 -14.26 -19.22
CA ASP A 8 0.64 -13.63 -20.04
C ASP A 8 0.05 -12.44 -20.80
N PHE A 9 0.81 -11.36 -20.93
CA PHE A 9 0.46 -10.22 -21.76
C PHE A 9 1.65 -9.82 -22.64
N VAL A 10 1.41 -9.71 -23.94
CA VAL A 10 2.40 -9.28 -24.92
C VAL A 10 2.06 -7.86 -25.32
N ALA A 11 2.98 -6.93 -25.10
CA ALA A 11 2.84 -5.53 -25.51
C ALA A 11 2.76 -5.44 -27.04
N ASN A 12 1.76 -4.72 -27.54
CA ASN A 12 1.51 -4.45 -28.96
C ASN A 12 1.81 -3.01 -29.34
N ALA A 13 1.83 -2.10 -28.37
CA ALA A 13 2.18 -0.69 -28.52
C ALA A 13 3.41 -0.32 -27.66
N GLU A 14 4.08 0.78 -28.00
CA GLU A 14 5.31 1.22 -27.33
C GLU A 14 5.11 1.68 -25.88
N ASP A 15 3.89 2.07 -25.53
CA ASP A 15 3.47 2.49 -24.20
C ASP A 15 2.96 1.34 -23.32
N GLU A 16 2.83 0.13 -23.86
CA GLU A 16 2.39 -1.06 -23.14
C GLU A 16 3.55 -1.81 -22.48
N LEU A 17 3.30 -2.36 -21.28
CA LEU A 17 4.26 -3.19 -20.55
C LEU A 17 3.88 -4.66 -20.64
N GLY A 18 4.65 -5.45 -21.40
CA GLY A 18 4.47 -6.90 -21.47
C GLY A 18 4.98 -7.63 -20.22
N PHE A 19 4.27 -8.66 -19.79
CA PHE A 19 4.61 -9.46 -18.60
C PHE A 19 4.19 -10.93 -18.74
N LYS A 20 4.70 -11.78 -17.85
CA LYS A 20 4.36 -13.21 -17.78
C LYS A 20 3.46 -13.51 -16.60
N LYS A 21 2.59 -14.52 -16.74
CA LYS A 21 1.79 -15.06 -15.64
C LYS A 21 2.68 -15.34 -14.42
N GLY A 22 2.22 -14.92 -13.25
CA GLY A 22 2.94 -15.00 -11.98
C GLY A 22 3.92 -13.85 -11.72
N SER A 23 4.11 -12.93 -12.67
CA SER A 23 4.92 -11.72 -12.45
C SER A 23 4.30 -10.83 -11.37
N ILE A 24 5.15 -10.23 -10.53
CA ILE A 24 4.75 -9.19 -9.59
C ILE A 24 4.98 -7.82 -10.24
N LEU A 25 3.92 -7.04 -10.31
CA LEU A 25 3.87 -5.74 -10.96
C LEU A 25 3.60 -4.67 -9.91
N LYS A 26 4.35 -3.57 -9.97
CA LYS A 26 4.13 -2.42 -9.09
C LYS A 26 3.19 -1.45 -9.79
N ILE A 27 1.95 -1.37 -9.30
CA ILE A 27 0.93 -0.47 -9.83
C ILE A 27 1.18 0.96 -9.34
N LEU A 28 1.35 1.88 -10.30
CA LEU A 28 1.66 3.29 -10.10
C LEU A 28 0.42 4.18 -10.16
N CYS A 29 -0.51 3.94 -11.10
CA CYS A 29 -1.75 4.70 -11.25
C CYS A 29 -2.91 3.79 -11.66
N VAL A 30 -4.10 4.05 -11.09
CA VAL A 30 -5.36 3.33 -11.36
C VAL A 30 -6.52 4.26 -11.73
N GLU A 31 -6.27 5.57 -11.84
CA GLU A 31 -7.34 6.59 -11.81
C GLU A 31 -7.73 7.15 -13.21
N ASP A 32 -6.94 6.90 -14.26
CA ASP A 32 -7.14 7.56 -15.57
C ASP A 32 -7.98 6.73 -16.57
N ASP A 33 -7.84 5.40 -16.60
CA ASP A 33 -8.58 4.50 -17.49
C ASP A 33 -9.01 3.24 -16.73
N PRO A 34 -10.29 2.87 -16.73
CA PRO A 34 -10.77 1.70 -15.98
C PRO A 34 -10.26 0.36 -16.53
N ASN A 35 -9.78 0.32 -17.77
CA ASN A 35 -9.28 -0.86 -18.46
C ASN A 35 -7.76 -1.00 -18.36
N TRP A 36 -7.03 0.08 -18.07
CA TRP A 36 -5.57 0.11 -18.10
C TRP A 36 -4.97 0.76 -16.86
N TYR A 37 -3.97 0.10 -16.29
CA TYR A 37 -3.18 0.66 -15.20
C TYR A 37 -1.77 0.96 -15.66
N LEU A 38 -1.18 2.02 -15.10
CA LEU A 38 0.25 2.27 -15.24
C LEU A 38 0.99 1.40 -14.22
N ALA A 39 1.91 0.56 -14.69
CA ALA A 39 2.68 -0.34 -13.85
C ALA A 39 4.17 -0.29 -14.15
N GLU A 40 4.97 -0.72 -13.17
CA GLU A 40 6.43 -0.84 -13.24
C GLU A 40 6.85 -2.30 -12.99
N GLN A 41 7.78 -2.81 -13.80
CA GLN A 41 8.45 -4.09 -13.59
C GLN A 41 9.94 -3.96 -13.98
N GLU A 42 10.85 -4.28 -13.05
CA GLU A 42 12.30 -4.26 -13.29
C GLU A 42 12.80 -2.91 -13.85
N GLY A 43 12.25 -1.79 -13.38
CA GLY A 43 12.60 -0.45 -13.83
C GLY A 43 12.00 -0.03 -15.17
N ARG A 44 11.18 -0.87 -15.81
CA ARG A 44 10.39 -0.52 -17.01
C ARG A 44 8.97 -0.17 -16.61
N THR A 45 8.43 0.87 -17.20
CA THR A 45 7.07 1.36 -16.92
C THR A 45 6.24 1.32 -18.20
N GLY A 46 4.96 0.97 -18.08
CA GLY A 46 4.00 1.03 -19.18
C GLY A 46 2.60 0.62 -18.76
N LEU A 47 1.67 0.69 -19.71
CA LEU A 47 0.27 0.36 -19.52
C LEU A 47 0.07 -1.15 -19.52
N ILE A 48 -0.74 -1.63 -18.57
CA ILE A 48 -1.14 -3.03 -18.45
C ILE A 48 -2.67 -3.15 -18.37
N PRO A 49 -3.27 -4.21 -18.93
CA PRO A 49 -4.71 -4.42 -18.84
C PRO A 49 -5.10 -4.87 -17.43
N CYS A 50 -6.05 -4.17 -16.80
CA CYS A 50 -6.42 -4.41 -15.40
C CYS A 50 -7.03 -5.81 -15.17
N ASN A 51 -7.68 -6.39 -16.18
CA ASN A 51 -8.28 -7.73 -16.12
C ASN A 51 -7.25 -8.87 -16.24
N TYR A 52 -5.97 -8.56 -16.48
CA TYR A 52 -4.90 -9.56 -16.56
C TYR A 52 -4.16 -9.75 -15.24
N ILE A 53 -4.50 -8.95 -14.23
CA ILE A 53 -3.85 -8.95 -12.93
C ILE A 53 -4.85 -9.20 -11.80
N THR A 54 -4.33 -9.68 -10.69
CA THR A 54 -5.03 -9.72 -9.41
C THR A 54 -4.31 -8.78 -8.46
N MET A 55 -4.98 -7.73 -8.00
CA MET A 55 -4.42 -6.83 -6.98
C MET A 55 -4.10 -7.63 -5.73
N ARG A 56 -2.88 -7.48 -5.21
CA ARG A 56 -2.51 -8.02 -3.91
C ARG A 56 -2.80 -6.95 -2.86
N PRO A 57 -3.92 -7.05 -2.11
CA PRO A 57 -4.17 -6.09 -1.04
C PRO A 57 -3.06 -6.26 -0.01
N HIS A 58 -2.57 -5.14 0.48
CA HIS A 58 -1.73 -5.11 1.67
C HIS A 58 -2.65 -4.68 2.82
N PRO A 59 -3.10 -5.61 3.70
CA PRO A 59 -4.03 -5.27 4.78
C PRO A 59 -3.49 -4.19 5.72
N TRP A 60 -2.16 -4.10 5.79
CA TRP A 60 -1.44 -3.08 6.54
C TRP A 60 -1.38 -1.72 5.85
N TYR A 61 -1.84 -1.55 4.60
CA TYR A 61 -1.90 -0.26 3.92
C TYR A 61 -3.34 0.21 3.74
N ILE A 62 -3.70 1.30 4.42
CA ILE A 62 -5.05 1.87 4.41
C ILE A 62 -4.91 3.36 4.06
N ARG A 63 -5.02 3.68 2.76
CA ARG A 63 -4.77 5.03 2.22
C ARG A 63 -5.56 6.11 2.98
N HIS A 64 -6.87 5.90 3.10
CA HIS A 64 -7.80 6.82 3.76
C HIS A 64 -8.09 6.38 5.19
N CYS A 65 -7.04 6.29 6.02
CA CYS A 65 -7.15 6.01 7.43
C CYS A 65 -6.62 7.22 8.22
N SER A 66 -7.45 7.79 9.09
CA SER A 66 -7.03 8.91 9.94
C SER A 66 -6.12 8.43 11.08
N ARG A 67 -5.45 9.36 11.77
CA ARG A 67 -4.69 9.04 13.00
C ARG A 67 -5.58 8.36 14.04
N MET A 68 -6.75 8.94 14.28
CA MET A 68 -7.73 8.46 15.25
C MET A 68 -8.30 7.09 14.83
N GLU A 69 -8.65 6.93 13.57
CA GLU A 69 -9.17 5.65 13.06
C GLU A 69 -8.11 4.54 13.11
N ALA A 70 -6.83 4.86 12.90
CA ALA A 70 -5.75 3.90 13.08
C ALA A 70 -5.61 3.47 14.54
N GLU A 71 -5.76 4.41 15.48
CA GLU A 71 -5.76 4.12 16.92
C GLU A 71 -6.93 3.19 17.30
N GLU A 72 -8.15 3.52 16.86
CA GLU A 72 -9.34 2.68 17.09
C GLU A 72 -9.16 1.25 16.58
N ARG A 73 -8.65 1.08 15.34
CA ARG A 73 -8.43 -0.24 14.73
C ARG A 73 -7.33 -1.04 15.42
N LEU A 74 -6.22 -0.40 15.80
CA LEU A 74 -5.09 -1.07 16.44
C LEU A 74 -5.33 -1.36 17.93
N GLN A 75 -6.25 -0.63 18.56
CA GLN A 75 -6.63 -0.84 19.95
C GLN A 75 -7.92 -1.63 20.13
N GLU A 76 -8.57 -2.03 19.04
CA GLU A 76 -9.80 -2.82 19.06
C GLU A 76 -9.68 -4.01 20.03
N VAL A 77 -10.71 -4.17 20.85
CA VAL A 77 -10.83 -5.25 21.82
C VAL A 77 -12.03 -6.11 21.50
N ASP A 78 -11.90 -7.40 21.79
CA ASP A 78 -13.02 -8.32 21.79
C ASP A 78 -14.04 -7.90 22.88
N GLN A 79 -15.32 -7.78 22.50
CA GLN A 79 -16.35 -7.26 23.40
C GLN A 79 -16.68 -8.21 24.57
N GLU A 80 -16.40 -9.50 24.43
CA GLU A 80 -16.70 -10.50 25.46
C GLU A 80 -15.53 -10.69 26.44
N THR A 81 -14.31 -10.74 25.92
CA THR A 81 -13.10 -11.06 26.68
C THR A 81 -12.29 -9.83 27.10
N ALA A 82 -12.60 -8.65 26.54
CA ALA A 82 -11.86 -7.40 26.70
C ALA A 82 -10.36 -7.49 26.31
N GLN A 83 -9.98 -8.52 25.55
CA GLN A 83 -8.63 -8.68 25.04
C GLN A 83 -8.45 -7.93 23.72
N HIS A 84 -7.27 -7.36 23.50
CA HIS A 84 -6.96 -6.73 22.21
C HIS A 84 -7.01 -7.75 21.07
N LEU A 85 -7.65 -7.37 19.97
CA LEU A 85 -7.72 -8.18 18.75
C LEU A 85 -6.39 -8.19 17.99
N GLN A 86 -5.68 -7.06 18.02
CA GLN A 86 -4.41 -6.90 17.33
C GLN A 86 -3.23 -7.20 18.27
N PRO A 87 -2.21 -7.96 17.83
CA PRO A 87 -1.01 -8.19 18.62
C PRO A 87 -0.09 -6.95 18.64
N ASP A 88 0.80 -6.88 19.63
CA ASP A 88 1.88 -5.89 19.64
C ASP A 88 2.74 -5.97 18.37
N GLY A 89 3.10 -4.80 17.83
CA GLY A 89 3.77 -4.69 16.55
C GLY A 89 2.84 -4.71 15.33
N ALA A 90 1.52 -4.92 15.50
CA ALA A 90 0.57 -4.67 14.43
C ALA A 90 0.64 -3.21 13.97
N PHE A 91 0.50 -2.97 12.66
CA PHE A 91 0.71 -1.64 12.10
C PHE A 91 -0.22 -1.31 10.93
N ILE A 92 -0.42 -0.02 10.72
CA ILE A 92 -1.13 0.57 9.60
C ILE A 92 -0.25 1.65 8.96
N LEU A 93 0.06 1.48 7.68
CA LEU A 93 0.58 2.52 6.81
C LEU A 93 -0.59 3.29 6.20
N ARG A 94 -0.61 4.61 6.38
CA ARG A 94 -1.71 5.50 5.97
C ARG A 94 -1.20 6.78 5.32
N GLN A 95 -2.05 7.51 4.60
CA GLN A 95 -1.68 8.83 4.07
C GLN A 95 -1.46 9.83 5.23
N SER A 96 -0.45 10.69 5.10
CA SER A 96 -0.18 11.69 6.13
C SER A 96 -1.24 12.80 6.13
N GLU A 97 -1.77 13.12 7.31
CA GLU A 97 -2.78 14.18 7.49
C GLU A 97 -2.17 15.59 7.50
N ALA A 98 -0.89 15.72 7.85
CA ALA A 98 -0.26 17.02 8.08
C ALA A 98 -0.16 17.87 6.80
N ASP A 99 0.00 17.24 5.63
CA ASP A 99 0.27 17.95 4.37
C ASP A 99 -0.44 17.32 3.15
N GLY A 100 -1.24 16.25 3.35
CA GLY A 100 -1.81 15.43 2.28
C GLY A 100 -0.77 14.72 1.38
N LYS A 101 0.52 14.93 1.63
CA LYS A 101 1.65 14.35 0.90
C LYS A 101 2.43 13.40 1.81
N GLY A 102 2.84 12.27 1.26
CA GLY A 102 3.61 11.25 1.98
C GLY A 102 2.76 10.34 2.87
N PHE A 103 3.43 9.58 3.72
CA PHE A 103 2.80 8.52 4.52
C PHE A 103 3.09 8.69 6.01
N SER A 104 2.22 8.11 6.84
CA SER A 104 2.43 7.90 8.26
C SER A 104 2.31 6.41 8.57
N LEU A 105 3.11 5.92 9.52
CA LEU A 105 3.06 4.55 10.02
C LEU A 105 2.55 4.59 11.47
N SER A 106 1.45 3.90 11.75
CA SER A 106 0.91 3.73 13.10
C SER A 106 1.19 2.31 13.58
N VAL A 107 1.78 2.13 14.76
CA VAL A 107 2.23 0.82 15.28
C VAL A 107 1.69 0.62 16.70
N LYS A 108 1.04 -0.52 16.95
CA LYS A 108 0.58 -0.89 18.29
C LYS A 108 1.76 -1.27 19.19
N GLN A 109 1.77 -0.71 20.40
CA GLN A 109 2.67 -1.11 21.48
C GLN A 109 1.88 -1.15 22.80
N GLY A 110 1.48 -2.33 23.24
CA GLY A 110 0.61 -2.53 24.39
C GLY A 110 -0.72 -1.81 24.23
N CYS A 111 -1.00 -0.89 25.15
CA CYS A 111 -2.20 -0.05 25.17
C CYS A 111 -1.99 1.31 24.49
N GLU A 112 -0.90 1.49 23.74
CA GLU A 112 -0.58 2.71 23.01
C GLU A 112 -0.40 2.42 21.52
N VAL A 113 -0.47 3.49 20.72
CA VAL A 113 -0.16 3.45 19.30
C VAL A 113 0.87 4.54 19.01
N LEU A 114 2.04 4.12 18.57
CA LEU A 114 3.10 5.01 18.12
C LEU A 114 2.83 5.46 16.69
N HIS A 115 3.19 6.69 16.36
CA HIS A 115 3.01 7.24 15.02
C HIS A 115 4.35 7.75 14.50
N PHE A 116 4.67 7.39 13.26
CA PHE A 116 5.88 7.82 12.59
C PHE A 116 5.53 8.50 11.27
N LYS A 117 6.21 9.60 10.93
CA LYS A 117 6.20 10.14 9.57
C LYS A 117 7.15 9.32 8.71
N VAL A 118 6.68 8.86 7.55
CA VAL A 118 7.52 8.21 6.54
C VAL A 118 8.11 9.29 5.66
N LEU A 119 9.43 9.43 5.72
CA LEU A 119 10.22 10.36 4.92
C LEU A 119 10.85 9.60 3.75
N GLN A 120 11.10 10.31 2.65
CA GLN A 120 11.82 9.81 1.49
C GLN A 120 12.98 10.75 1.18
N ASP A 121 14.19 10.22 0.97
CA ASP A 121 15.33 11.02 0.52
C ASP A 121 15.34 11.22 -1.01
N GLU A 122 16.29 12.01 -1.50
CA GLU A 122 16.46 12.30 -2.94
C GLU A 122 16.81 11.05 -3.77
N ALA A 123 17.35 10.01 -3.13
CA ALA A 123 17.64 8.71 -3.76
C ALA A 123 16.42 7.76 -3.74
N GLY A 124 15.29 8.19 -3.20
CA GLY A 124 14.05 7.43 -3.12
C GLY A 124 13.97 6.44 -1.95
N LYS A 125 14.93 6.47 -1.02
CA LYS A 125 14.96 5.59 0.15
C LYS A 125 14.06 6.13 1.26
N TYR A 126 13.34 5.23 1.92
CA TYR A 126 12.39 5.57 2.98
C TYR A 126 13.00 5.47 4.38
N PHE A 127 12.59 6.38 5.27
CA PHE A 127 12.97 6.47 6.67
C PHE A 127 11.77 6.82 7.55
N PHE A 128 11.86 6.52 8.84
CA PHE A 128 10.82 6.85 9.82
C PHE A 128 11.30 7.95 10.77
N LEU A 129 10.42 8.91 11.03
CA LEU A 129 10.61 9.95 12.05
C LEU A 129 9.49 9.84 13.08
N ASP A 130 9.85 9.78 14.36
CA ASP A 130 8.90 9.76 15.48
C ASP A 130 8.22 11.13 15.67
N ILE A 131 6.90 11.17 15.92
CA ILE A 131 6.08 12.40 15.92
C ILE A 131 5.02 12.49 17.03
#